data_AF-A0A0G4PDT9-F1
#
_entry.id   AF-A0A0G4PDT9-F1
#
_cell.length_a   1.000
_cell.length_b   1.000
_cell.length_c   1.000
_cell.angle_alpha   90.00
_cell.angle_beta   90.00
_cell.angle_gamma   90.00
#
_symmetry.space_group_name_H-M   'P 1'
#
loop_
_entity.id
_entity.type
_entity.pdbx_description
1 polymer ?
#
loop_
_entity_poly.entity_id
_entity_poly.type
_entity_poly.pdbx_seq_one_letter_code
_entity_poly.pdbx_strand_id
1 'polypeptide(L)' 'MYVAPVLEPGPTGVKVHFPGKNKTFTHVWYRKKYHTGQTARVSAPYGKPTVSVVGTPNTGGLDDFLQFVHRENSTAIHF' A
#
# COMPACT_ATOMS: atom_id res chain seq x y z
N MET A 1 -4.30 -6.46 6.56
CA MET A 1 -3.75 -5.64 5.46
C MET A 1 -4.82 -5.44 4.39
N TYR A 2 -4.65 -4.46 3.50
CA TYR A 2 -5.46 -4.25 2.31
C TYR A 2 -4.54 -4.17 1.09
N VAL A 3 -4.86 -4.92 0.02
CA VAL A 3 -4.03 -5.05 -1.18
C VAL A 3 -4.89 -4.76 -2.42
N ALA A 4 -4.38 -3.93 -3.33
CA ALA A 4 -5.01 -3.63 -4.61
C ALA A 4 -4.01 -3.90 -5.75
N PRO A 5 -4.08 -5.07 -6.41
CA PRO A 5 -3.12 -5.44 -7.44
C PRO A 5 -3.27 -4.56 -8.69
N VAL A 6 -2.14 -4.31 -9.36
CA VAL A 6 -2.15 -3.83 -10.75
C VAL A 6 -2.43 -5.05 -11.63
N LEU A 7 -3.49 -5.02 -12.43
CA LEU A 7 -3.92 -6.16 -13.26
C LEU A 7 -3.48 -6.05 -14.72
N GLU A 8 -3.09 -4.85 -15.15
CA GLU A 8 -2.69 -4.57 -16.53
C GLU A 8 -1.17 -4.30 -16.59
N PRO A 9 -0.48 -4.68 -17.69
CA PRO A 9 0.92 -4.36 -17.87
C PRO A 9 1.12 -2.87 -18.17
N GLY A 10 2.09 -2.22 -17.50
CA GLY A 10 2.48 -0.83 -17.76
C GLY A 10 2.04 0.22 -16.73
N PRO A 11 0.80 0.21 -16.19
CA PRO A 11 0.38 1.17 -15.18
C PRO A 11 1.24 1.17 -13.92
N THR A 12 1.75 2.34 -13.54
CA THR A 12 2.45 2.58 -12.26
C THR A 12 1.51 3.14 -11.19
N GLY A 13 0.20 2.90 -11.32
CA GLY A 13 -0.80 3.28 -10.33
C GLY A 13 -2.20 2.77 -10.64
N VAL A 14 -3.00 2.57 -9.60
CA VAL A 14 -4.33 1.95 -9.67
C VAL A 14 -5.38 2.83 -9.01
N LYS A 15 -6.62 2.79 -9.50
CA LYS A 15 -7.75 3.43 -8.82
C LYS A 15 -8.28 2.48 -7.73
N VAL A 16 -8.21 2.91 -6.48
CA VAL A 16 -8.58 2.13 -5.30
C VAL A 16 -9.78 2.74 -4.62
N HIS A 17 -10.77 1.91 -4.28
CA HIS A 17 -11.82 2.27 -3.33
C HIS A 17 -11.49 1.68 -1.96
N PHE A 18 -11.52 2.49 -0.90
CA PHE A 18 -11.18 2.09 0.46
C PHE A 18 -12.44 1.74 1.27
N PRO A 19 -12.78 0.46 1.49
CA PRO A 19 -14.06 0.06 2.07
C PRO A 19 -14.08 0.14 3.61
N GLY A 20 -15.22 -0.20 4.21
CA GLY A 20 -15.38 -0.38 5.66
C GLY A 20 -16.09 0.77 6.37
N LYS A 21 -15.81 0.96 7.67
CA LYS A 21 -16.31 2.05 8.52
C LYS A 21 -15.22 2.50 9.49
N ASN A 22 -14.99 3.80 9.61
CA ASN A 22 -14.05 4.42 10.55
C ASN A 22 -12.66 3.76 10.59
N LYS A 23 -12.11 3.41 9.42
CA LYS A 23 -10.74 2.93 9.29
C LYS A 23 -9.87 3.91 8.53
N THR A 24 -8.58 3.89 8.85
CA THR A 24 -7.53 4.56 8.10
C THR A 24 -6.65 3.50 7.44
N PHE A 25 -6.30 3.73 6.19
CA PHE A 25 -5.42 2.88 5.40
C PHE A 25 -4.11 3.62 5.22
N THR A 26 -3.02 3.08 5.76
CA THR A 26 -1.69 3.68 5.66
C THR A 26 -0.88 2.92 4.62
N HIS A 27 -0.56 3.57 3.51
CA HIS A 27 0.27 3.00 2.43
C HIS A 27 1.66 2.63 2.96
N VAL A 28 2.09 1.39 2.73
CA VAL A 28 3.31 0.87 3.37
C VAL A 28 4.57 1.59 2.88
N TRP A 29 4.63 1.91 1.59
CA TRP A 29 5.81 2.51 0.94
C TRP A 29 5.94 4.02 1.17
N TYR A 30 4.80 4.74 1.23
CA TYR A 30 4.78 6.21 1.19
C TYR A 30 4.18 6.84 2.45
N ARG A 31 3.71 6.02 3.40
CA ARG A 31 3.01 6.46 4.63
C ARG A 31 1.78 7.33 4.40
N LYS A 32 1.35 7.51 3.13
CA LYS A 32 0.13 8.23 2.76
C LYS A 32 -1.08 7.53 3.36
N LYS A 33 -1.95 8.33 3.97
CA LYS A 33 -3.17 7.86 4.62
C LYS A 33 -4.37 8.05 3.70
N TYR A 34 -5.27 7.07 3.72
CA TYR A 34 -6.57 7.11 3.06
C TYR A 34 -7.65 6.75 4.05
N HIS A 35 -8.86 7.25 3.80
CA HIS A 35 -10.00 7.06 4.67
C HIS A 35 -11.02 6.15 4.02
N THR A 36 -11.79 5.44 4.85
CA THR A 36 -12.97 4.72 4.41
C THR A 36 -13.88 5.58 3.54
N GLY A 37 -14.45 4.99 2.48
CA GLY A 37 -15.34 5.63 1.53
C GLY A 37 -14.60 6.41 0.43
N GLN A 38 -13.29 6.66 0.61
CA GLN A 38 -12.48 7.37 -0.37
C GLN A 38 -12.24 6.48 -1.59
N THR A 39 -12.25 7.10 -2.76
CA THR A 39 -11.69 6.52 -3.99
C THR A 39 -10.51 7.38 -4.42
N ALA A 40 -9.34 6.78 -4.62
CA ALA A 40 -8.13 7.52 -4.98
C ALA A 40 -7.28 6.78 -6.00
N ARG A 41 -6.52 7.51 -6.83
CA ARG A 41 -5.42 6.94 -7.58
C ARG A 41 -4.22 6.76 -6.64
N VAL A 42 -3.73 5.54 -6.56
CA VAL A 42 -2.62 5.15 -5.67
C VAL A 42 -1.42 4.74 -6.53
N SER A 43 -0.25 5.23 -6.17
CA SER A 43 1.00 4.90 -6.85
C SER A 43 1.38 3.44 -6.59
N ALA A 44 1.71 2.73 -7.67
CA ALA A 44 2.10 1.33 -7.67
C ALA A 44 3.25 1.09 -8.68
N PRO A 45 4.42 1.73 -8.52
CA PRO A 45 5.56 1.46 -9.39
C PRO A 45 6.09 0.04 -9.17
N TYR A 46 6.90 -0.45 -10.11
CA TYR A 46 7.50 -1.78 -10.02
C TYR A 46 8.23 -1.98 -8.68
N GLY A 47 8.00 -3.14 -8.05
CA GLY A 47 8.55 -3.47 -6.73
C GLY A 47 7.81 -2.84 -5.55
N LYS A 48 6.88 -1.91 -5.78
CA LYS A 48 6.10 -1.22 -4.74
C LYS A 48 4.60 -1.34 -5.01
N PRO A 49 4.01 -2.54 -4.85
CA PRO A 49 2.58 -2.74 -5.08
C PRO A 49 1.73 -1.92 -4.10
N THR A 50 0.47 -1.65 -4.48
CA THR A 50 -0.48 -0.95 -3.60
C THR A 50 -0.85 -1.83 -2.42
N VAL A 51 -0.23 -1.58 -1.28
CA VAL A 51 -0.45 -2.29 -0.02
C VAL A 51 -0.61 -1.28 1.10
N SER A 52 -1.63 -1.49 1.95
CA SER A 52 -1.90 -0.63 3.11
C SER A 52 -2.12 -1.42 4.38
N VAL A 53 -1.63 -0.87 5.48
CA VAL A 53 -1.98 -1.27 6.84
C VAL A 53 -3.31 -0.62 7.20
N VAL A 54 -4.22 -1.40 7.81
CA VAL A 54 -5.57 -0.93 8.15
C VAL A 54 -5.68 -0.69 9.65
N GLY A 55 -6.09 0.50 10.06
CA GLY A 55 -6.19 0.90 11.46
C GLY A 55 -4.84 0.89 12.18
N THR A 56 -4.88 0.59 13.48
CA THR A 56 -3.68 0.37 14.31
C THR A 56 -3.44 -1.14 14.40
N PRO A 57 -2.47 -1.69 13.64
CA PRO A 57 -2.22 -3.13 13.67
C PRO A 57 -1.67 -3.53 15.04
N ASN A 58 -2.08 -4.70 15.54
CA ASN A 58 -1.39 -5.36 16.64
C ASN A 58 -0.11 -5.99 16.05
N THR A 59 1.06 -5.51 16.47
CA THR A 59 2.29 -5.44 15.65
C THR A 59 3.04 -6.75 15.45
N GLY A 60 2.84 -7.76 16.30
CA GLY A 60 3.72 -8.93 16.32
C GLY A 60 3.80 -9.75 15.03
N GLY A 61 2.79 -9.68 14.15
CA GLY A 61 2.81 -10.37 12.85
C GLY A 61 3.21 -9.51 11.65
N LEU A 62 3.46 -8.20 11.85
CA LEU A 62 3.75 -7.26 10.76
C LEU A 62 5.19 -6.76 10.75
N ASP A 63 5.95 -7.02 11.82
CA ASP A 63 7.27 -6.42 12.03
C ASP A 63 8.27 -6.78 10.92
N ASP A 64 8.38 -8.06 10.57
CA ASP A 64 9.25 -8.52 9.47
C ASP A 64 8.89 -7.86 8.14
N PHE A 65 7.58 -7.75 7.86
CA PHE A 65 7.10 -7.11 6.65
C PHE A 65 7.40 -5.61 6.64
N LEU A 66 7.21 -4.91 7.76
CA LEU A 66 7.53 -3.48 7.87
C LEU A 66 9.04 -3.22 7.81
N GLN A 67 9.86 -4.14 8.32
CA GLN A 67 11.31 -4.10 8.20
C GLN A 67 11.75 -4.30 6.74
N PHE A 68 11.12 -5.24 6.03
CA PHE A 68 11.33 -5.43 4.59
C PHE A 68 10.98 -4.16 3.81
N VAL A 69 9.79 -3.61 4.03
CA VAL A 69 9.34 -2.37 3.37
C VAL A 69 10.32 -1.23 3.64
N HIS A 70 10.83 -1.11 4.87
CA HIS A 70 11.84 -0.11 5.21
C HIS A 70 13.15 -0.30 4.43
N ARG A 71 13.65 -1.55 4.36
CA ARG A 71 14.89 -1.90 3.67
C ARG A 71 14.82 -1.65 2.17
N GLU A 72 13.71 -2.02 1.55
CA GLU A 72 13.55 -2.00 0.08
C GLU A 72 12.92 -0.71 -0.46
N ASN A 73 12.59 0.28 0.39
CA ASN A 73 11.85 1.45 -0.07
C ASN A 73 12.62 2.31 -1.08
N SER A 74 13.95 2.19 -1.15
CA SER A 74 14.79 2.90 -2.12
C SER A 74 15.20 2.04 -3.31
N THR A 75 14.77 0.78 -3.36
CA THR A 75 15.08 -0.12 -4.47
C THR A 75 14.37 0.37 -5.74
N ALA A 76 15.16 0.64 -6.77
CA ALA A 76 14.69 1.00 -8.10
C ALA A 76 14.80 -0.22 -9.01
N ILE A 77 13.69 -0.58 -9.67
CA ILE A 77 13.66 -1.66 -10.65
C ILE A 77 13.75 -1.03 -12.04
N HIS A 78 14.76 -1.45 -12.80
CA HIS A 78 15.02 -1.02 -14.17
C HIS A 78 14.75 -2.18 -15.13
N PHE A 79 14.26 -1.87 -16.33
CA PHE A 79 13.99 -2.81 -17.42
C PHE A 79 14.64 -2.32 -18.70
#